data_AF-A0A5J4PNQ2-F1
#
_entry.id   AF-A0A5J4PNQ2-F1
#
_cell.length_a   1.000
_cell.length_b   1.000
_cell.length_c   1.000
_cell.angle_alpha   90.00
_cell.angle_beta   90.00
_cell.angle_gamma   90.00
#
_symmetry.space_group_name_H-M   'P 1'
#
loop_
_entity.id
_entity.type
_entity.pdbx_description
1 polymer ?
#
loop_
_entity_poly.entity_id
_entity_poly.type
_entity_poly.pdbx_seq_one_letter_code
_entity_poly.pdbx_strand_id
1 'polypeptide(L)' 'MREIKLYIASSIDGFIARPDGDLDWLTGFPNPGKSDYGYKDFFNSIDTVIIGNHTYHGILA' A
#
# COMPACT_ATOMS: atom_id res chain seq x y z
N MET A 1 -12.96 -6.35 21.19
CA MET A 1 -13.45 -6.27 19.80
C MET A 1 -12.23 -6.24 18.89
N ARG A 2 -12.21 -6.92 17.74
CA ARG A 2 -11.07 -6.81 16.80
C ARG A 2 -11.15 -5.48 16.08
N GLU A 3 -10.03 -4.79 15.96
CA GLU A 3 -9.93 -3.53 15.22
C GLU A 3 -9.69 -3.80 13.74
N ILE A 4 -10.30 -3.00 12.87
CA ILE A 4 -10.01 -2.99 11.43
C ILE A 4 -9.10 -1.80 11.17
N LYS A 5 -7.91 -2.06 10.64
CA LYS A 5 -6.92 -1.03 10.32
C LYS A 5 -6.67 -0.99 8.82
N LEU A 6 -6.64 0.21 8.25
CA LEU A 6 -6.24 0.46 6.86
C LEU A 6 -4.95 1.26 6.85
N TYR A 7 -3.97 0.80 6.06
CA TYR A 7 -2.76 1.54 5.75
C TYR A 7 -2.64 1.57 4.23
N ILE A 8 -2.63 2.77 3.65
CA ILE A 8 -2.71 2.94 2.19
C ILE A 8 -1.97 4.20 1.75
N ALA A 9 -1.27 4.10 0.62
CA ALA A 9 -0.78 5.25 -0.11
C ALA A 9 -1.87 5.71 -1.09
N SER A 10 -2.04 7.02 -1.24
CA SER A 10 -2.97 7.59 -2.21
C SER A 10 -2.41 8.89 -2.79
N SER A 11 -2.85 9.23 -3.99
CA SER A 11 -2.67 10.56 -4.55
C SER A 11 -3.45 11.60 -3.72
N ILE A 12 -3.14 12.88 -3.91
CA ILE A 12 -3.78 13.99 -3.18
C ILE A 12 -5.30 14.05 -3.42
N ASP A 13 -5.74 13.63 -4.61
CA ASP A 13 -7.15 13.51 -5.02
C ASP A 13 -7.79 12.15 -4.67
N GLY A 14 -7.08 11.27 -3.94
CA GLY A 14 -7.66 10.08 -3.30
C GLY A 14 -7.68 8.81 -4.15
N PHE A 15 -6.95 8.76 -5.27
CA PHE A 15 -6.78 7.55 -6.07
C PHE A 15 -5.57 6.73 -5.60
N ILE A 16 -5.62 5.41 -5.82
CA ILE A 16 -4.57 4.47 -5.35
C ILE A 16 -3.80 3.81 -6.49
N ALA A 17 -4.27 3.97 -7.73
CA ALA A 17 -3.66 3.46 -8.95
C ALA A 17 -4.10 4.33 -10.13
N ARG A 18 -3.33 4.30 -11.22
CA ARG A 18 -3.74 4.88 -12.50
C ARG A 18 -4.89 4.07 -13.14
N PRO A 19 -5.57 4.62 -14.17
CA PRO A 19 -6.65 3.90 -14.86
C PRO A 19 -6.24 2.55 -15.47
N ASP A 20 -4.96 2.38 -15.80
CA ASP A 20 -4.35 1.14 -16.31
C ASP A 20 -3.82 0.22 -15.19
N GLY A 21 -3.90 0.64 -13.94
CA GLY A 21 -3.40 -0.09 -12.77
C GLY A 21 -1.96 0.23 -12.37
N ASP A 22 -1.26 1.11 -13.09
CA ASP A 22 0.13 1.45 -12.78
C ASP A 22 0.26 2.24 -11.45
N LEU A 23 1.40 2.03 -10.79
CA LEU A 23 1.83 2.62 -9.52
C LEU A 23 3.12 3.43 -9.66
N ASP A 24 3.54 3.81 -10.88
CA ASP A 24 4.70 4.66 -11.18
C ASP A 24 4.77 5.95 -10.34
N TRP A 25 3.62 6.56 -10.05
CA TRP A 25 3.50 7.78 -9.25
C TRP A 25 3.96 7.58 -7.80
N LEU A 26 3.89 6.34 -7.31
CA LEU A 26 4.33 5.93 -5.98
C LEU A 26 5.74 5.32 -6.03
N THR A 27 5.96 4.34 -6.91
CA THR A 27 7.20 3.56 -6.99
C THR A 27 8.34 4.30 -7.66
N GLY A 28 8.04 5.24 -8.56
CA GLY A 28 8.99 6.15 -9.19
C GLY A 28 9.39 7.32 -8.30
N PHE A 29 8.75 7.49 -7.13
CA PHE A 29 9.11 8.55 -6.20
C PHE A 29 10.44 8.23 -5.50
N PRO A 30 11.46 9.11 -5.54
CA PRO A 30 12.75 8.83 -4.94
C PRO A 30 12.68 8.58 -3.43
N ASN A 31 13.17 7.42 -2.98
CA ASN A 31 13.38 7.11 -1.56
C ASN A 31 14.84 6.71 -1.29
N PRO A 32 15.82 7.63 -1.45
CA PRO A 32 17.24 7.31 -1.35
C PRO A 32 17.65 6.84 0.06
N GLY A 33 16.97 7.31 1.09
CA GLY A 33 17.18 6.90 2.48
C GLY A 33 16.54 5.55 2.84
N LYS A 34 15.76 4.95 1.92
CA LYS A 34 14.94 3.75 2.17
C LYS A 34 14.09 3.87 3.44
N SER A 35 13.50 5.05 3.64
CA SER A 35 12.59 5.31 4.75
C SER A 35 11.41 4.34 4.72
N ASP A 36 11.06 3.81 5.88
CA ASP A 36 9.99 2.81 6.06
C ASP A 36 8.58 3.44 6.13
N TYR A 37 8.50 4.73 6.47
CA TYR A 37 7.25 5.47 6.68
C TYR A 37 6.28 4.79 7.66
N GLY A 38 6.81 4.02 8.62
CA GLY A 38 6.03 3.33 9.66
C GLY A 38 5.34 2.05 9.19
N TYR A 39 5.60 1.59 7.96
CA TYR A 39 5.02 0.35 7.43
C TYR A 39 5.40 -0.86 8.28
N LYS A 40 6.65 -0.98 8.72
CA LYS A 40 7.12 -2.13 9.49
C LYS A 40 6.40 -2.26 10.84
N ASP A 41 6.31 -1.16 11.58
CA ASP A 41 5.65 -1.17 12.89
C ASP A 41 4.13 -1.36 12.75
N PHE A 42 3.53 -0.78 11.69
CA PHE A 42 2.13 -1.06 11.35
C PHE A 42 1.93 -2.56 11.09
N PHE A 43 2.70 -3.15 10.18
CA PHE A 43 2.56 -4.54 9.75
C PHE A 43 2.79 -5.53 10.90
N ASN A 44 3.76 -5.27 11.78
CA ASN A 44 3.99 -6.05 12.99
C ASN A 44 2.79 -6.05 13.97
N SER A 45 1.89 -5.07 13.86
CA SER A 45 0.66 -5.00 14.67
C SER A 45 -0.54 -5.74 14.06
N ILE A 46 -0.37 -6.37 12.89
CA ILE A 46 -1.47 -7.00 12.14
C ILE A 46 -1.43 -8.52 12.28
N ASP A 47 -2.51 -9.09 12.82
CA ASP A 47 -2.68 -10.54 12.95
C ASP A 47 -3.15 -11.23 11.65
N THR A 48 -3.89 -10.51 10.80
CA THR A 48 -4.54 -11.06 9.61
C THR A 48 -4.70 -10.00 8.53
N VAL A 49 -4.36 -10.34 7.29
CA VAL A 49 -4.50 -9.46 6.12
C VAL A 49 -5.70 -9.90 5.29
N ILE A 50 -6.56 -8.95 4.94
CA ILE A 50 -7.65 -9.13 3.97
C ILE A 50 -7.30 -8.27 2.76
N ILE A 51 -7.31 -8.88 1.56
CA ILE A 51 -6.90 -8.23 0.32
C ILE A 51 -7.87 -8.59 -0.81
N GLY A 52 -8.16 -7.63 -1.69
CA GLY A 52 -9.00 -7.84 -2.87
C GLY A 52 -8.24 -8.54 -4.00
N ASN A 53 -8.97 -9.19 -4.91
CA ASN A 53 -8.39 -9.95 -6.03
C ASN A 53 -7.44 -9.12 -6.90
N HIS A 54 -7.84 -7.90 -7.29
CA HIS A 54 -6.99 -7.04 -8.12
C HIS A 54 -5.67 -6.68 -7.44
N THR A 55 -5.71 -6.31 -6.14
CA THR A 55 -4.51 -5.99 -5.37
C THR A 55 -3.63 -7.24 -5.19
N TYR A 56 -4.23 -8.41 -4.97
CA TYR A 56 -3.49 -9.67 -4.88
C TYR A 56 -2.74 -9.99 -6.18
N HIS A 57 -3.41 -9.87 -7.33
CA HIS A 57 -2.77 -10.07 -8.63
C HIS A 57 -1.66 -9.05 -8.91
N GLY A 58 -1.84 -7.79 -8.51
CA GLY A 58 -0.80 -6.76 -8.67
C GLY A 58 0.48 -7.04 -7.86
N ILE A 59 0.41 -7.84 -6.79
CA ILE A 59 1.59 -8.24 -5.99
C ILE A 59 2.31 -9.46 -6.60
N LEU A 60 1.58 -10.34 -7.28
CA LEU A 60 2.14 -11.57 -7.87
C LEU A 60 2.83 -11.37 -9.22
N ALA A 61 2.50 -10.27 -9.92
CA ALA A 61 2.95 -9.97 -11.27
C ALA A 61 4.41 -9.49 -11.32
#